data_AF-A0AAV7H138-F1
#
_entry.id   AF-A0AAV7H138-F1
#
_cell.length_a   1.000
_cell.length_b   1.000
_cell.length_c   1.000
_cell.angle_alpha   90.00
_cell.angle_beta   90.00
_cell.angle_gamma   90.00
#
_symmetry.space_group_name_H-M   'P 1'
#
loop_
_entity.id
_entity.type
_entity.pdbx_description
1 polymer ?
#
loop_
_entity_poly.entity_id
_entity_poly.type
_entity_poly.pdbx_seq_one_letter_code
_entity_poly.pdbx_strand_id
1 'polypeptide(L)'
;MGIYYDIDDILLEEEPISVVFQIGASGAGLLDPGSETNSVERSAKVTLPFWLANELFLRRAVSINVPACFSLETRKEIQADAACVDLRFRSPYFYELGCKILPLCSVINDFIQEMEDRWIEVGEGIYIREKKKANNTDRILNSRKVGEDGGSEKLPSFLSVFPVVRFFSCNQEMGMLSIGFLNLAELLLSSVVHLLFGFYVFSSAVASDLSKCFSVGFRPVSHPNEVVKEEYLKREMASMDVSPPPPPIVLVHGIFGFGKGRLGGLSYFAGAEKKDDRVLVPDLGSLTSIHDRARELFYYLKGGMVDYGEEHSRIYGHSRFGKDYEQGNYPDWDEHHPVHFVGHSAGAQVVRVLQQMLADKAFEGYGNTSEDWVLSLTALSGALNGTTRTYFDGMQPEDGRSMKTISLLQLLRLGVILYDWVDITFLKNYYNLGFDHFEMAWKKTGLLGLIDLLLGNSGPFASGDWILPDLTIQGAMISNASLQTFPNTYYFSYATRRTRKIMGITVPSSLFGIHPLLFVRVLQMCQWRHPKDAPPPYKGYRDEDWEDNDGALNTVSMTHPRLPVEHLSQFVIDDSKYYKVIEADHIFFIINRERAGVQFDLLYDSIFERCRKHVFRMTPPPIVPNHSNH
;
A
#
# COMPACT_ATOMS: atom_id res chain seq x y z
N MET A 1 19.66 0.87 -3.86
CA MET A 1 20.03 2.08 -3.11
C MET A 1 20.00 1.66 -1.65
N GLY A 2 21.16 1.59 -0.99
CA GLY A 2 21.27 1.15 0.41
C GLY A 2 20.47 2.07 1.32
N ILE A 3 19.84 1.48 2.34
CA ILE A 3 19.15 2.24 3.38
C ILE A 3 20.27 2.84 4.22
N TYR A 4 20.57 4.13 4.02
CA TYR A 4 21.72 4.88 4.58
C TYR A 4 21.90 4.79 6.13
N TYR A 5 21.02 4.10 6.85
CA TYR A 5 21.05 3.93 8.31
C TYR A 5 21.01 2.46 8.78
N ASP A 6 21.20 1.49 7.89
CA ASP A 6 21.41 0.09 8.30
C ASP A 6 22.87 -0.09 8.77
N ILE A 7 23.05 -0.49 10.02
CA ILE A 7 24.36 -0.71 10.63
C ILE A 7 25.13 -1.79 9.88
N ASP A 8 24.46 -2.86 9.43
CA ASP A 8 25.10 -3.93 8.70
C ASP A 8 25.52 -3.49 7.28
N ASP A 9 24.76 -2.58 6.66
CA ASP A 9 25.10 -2.00 5.35
C ASP A 9 26.27 -1.01 5.45
N ILE A 10 26.34 -0.22 6.53
CA ILE A 10 27.47 0.67 6.83
C ILE A 10 28.75 -0.15 7.10
N LEU A 11 28.66 -1.19 7.93
CA LEU A 11 29.81 -2.03 8.25
C LEU A 11 30.30 -2.83 7.03
N LEU A 12 29.39 -3.27 6.16
CA LEU A 12 29.74 -3.88 4.89
C LEU A 12 30.44 -2.88 3.95
N GLU A 13 30.04 -1.61 3.93
CA GLU A 13 30.66 -0.60 3.06
C GLU A 13 32.12 -0.29 3.45
N GLU A 14 32.48 -0.55 4.71
CA GLU A 14 33.85 -0.46 5.23
C GLU A 14 34.70 -1.72 4.96
N GLU A 15 34.15 -2.78 4.35
CA GLU A 15 34.92 -4.00 4.05
C GLU A 15 36.09 -3.70 3.09
N PRO A 16 37.31 -4.18 3.41
CA PRO A 16 38.51 -3.87 2.63
C PRO A 16 38.58 -4.66 1.31
N ILE A 17 38.66 -3.93 0.20
CA ILE A 17 38.70 -4.47 -1.15
C ILE A 17 40.02 -4.10 -1.83
N SER A 18 40.66 -5.09 -2.45
CA SER A 18 41.86 -4.86 -3.23
C SER A 18 41.52 -4.29 -4.61
N VAL A 19 42.14 -3.17 -4.95
CA VAL A 19 42.01 -2.49 -6.24
C VAL A 19 43.36 -2.27 -6.90
N VAL A 20 43.37 -2.05 -8.20
CA VAL A 20 44.55 -1.64 -8.98
C VAL A 20 44.24 -0.31 -9.64
N PHE A 21 45.08 0.70 -9.39
CA PHE A 21 44.91 2.03 -9.99
C PHE A 21 45.18 1.98 -11.49
N GLN A 22 44.20 2.38 -12.30
CA GLN A 22 44.33 2.47 -13.75
C GLN A 22 44.91 3.81 -14.19
N ILE A 23 44.82 4.82 -13.32
CA ILE A 23 45.32 6.17 -13.50
C ILE A 23 46.06 6.57 -12.22
N GLY A 24 47.21 7.23 -12.34
CA GLY A 24 47.94 7.72 -11.16
C GLY A 24 47.20 8.88 -10.48
N ALA A 25 47.26 8.95 -9.15
CA ALA A 25 46.58 9.97 -8.35
C ALA A 25 47.57 10.77 -7.50
N SER A 26 47.70 12.07 -7.77
CA SER A 26 48.53 12.98 -6.98
C SER A 26 47.76 13.51 -5.76
N GLY A 27 48.42 13.65 -4.62
CA GLY A 27 47.80 14.04 -3.35
C GLY A 27 47.11 12.91 -2.59
N ALA A 28 47.24 11.68 -3.07
CA ALA A 28 46.55 10.49 -2.53
C ALA A 28 47.50 9.48 -1.87
N GLY A 29 48.70 9.90 -1.45
CA GLY A 29 49.70 8.99 -0.85
C GLY A 29 49.22 8.29 0.43
N LEU A 30 48.23 8.85 1.13
CA LEU A 30 47.56 8.22 2.27
C LEU A 30 46.83 6.91 1.92
N LEU A 31 46.47 6.71 0.65
CA LEU A 31 45.81 5.49 0.19
C LEU A 31 46.81 4.34 -0.01
N ASP A 32 48.08 4.63 -0.28
CA ASP A 32 49.13 3.63 -0.46
C ASP A 32 50.23 3.80 0.60
N PRO A 33 50.15 3.07 1.73
CA PRO A 33 51.13 3.18 2.81
C PRO A 33 52.57 2.83 2.39
N GLY A 34 52.75 2.19 1.24
CA GLY A 34 54.07 1.85 0.66
C GLY A 34 54.65 2.92 -0.26
N SER A 35 53.92 4.00 -0.56
CA SER A 35 54.39 5.06 -1.46
C SER A 35 55.33 6.03 -0.74
N GLU A 36 56.53 6.22 -1.27
CA GLU A 36 57.51 7.21 -0.78
C GLU A 36 57.14 8.65 -1.19
N THR A 37 56.11 8.82 -2.02
CA THR A 37 55.65 10.11 -2.55
C THR A 37 54.19 10.34 -2.20
N ASN A 38 53.72 11.59 -2.15
CA ASN A 38 52.30 11.88 -1.93
C ASN A 38 51.46 11.60 -3.21
N SER A 39 51.64 10.44 -3.82
CA SER A 39 50.94 9.99 -5.01
C SER A 39 50.83 8.48 -5.07
N VAL A 40 49.74 8.00 -5.67
CA VAL A 40 49.56 6.59 -6.03
C VAL A 40 49.91 6.43 -7.50
N GLU A 41 50.86 5.57 -7.82
CA GLU A 41 51.28 5.33 -9.19
C GLU A 41 50.25 4.52 -9.98
N ARG A 42 50.27 4.67 -11.30
CA ARG A 42 49.48 3.81 -12.18
C ARG A 42 49.94 2.37 -12.00
N SER A 43 48.98 1.45 -11.94
CA SER A 43 49.16 0.02 -11.67
C SER A 43 49.54 -0.34 -10.23
N ALA A 44 49.57 0.62 -9.31
CA ALA A 44 49.71 0.34 -7.89
C ALA A 44 48.50 -0.47 -7.37
N LYS A 45 48.78 -1.51 -6.58
CA LYS A 45 47.76 -2.36 -5.95
C LYS A 45 47.56 -1.89 -4.52
N VAL A 46 46.35 -1.45 -4.21
CA VAL A 46 45.99 -0.82 -2.94
C VAL A 46 44.74 -1.48 -2.37
N THR A 47 44.60 -1.51 -1.05
CA THR A 47 43.38 -1.98 -0.37
C THR A 47 42.58 -0.79 0.13
N LEU A 48 41.32 -0.68 -0.28
CA LEU A 48 40.42 0.44 0.04
C LEU A 48 39.08 -0.11 0.58
N PRO A 49 38.37 0.63 1.44
CA PRO A 49 37.00 0.26 1.81
C PRO A 49 36.09 0.24 0.58
N PHE A 50 35.10 -0.65 0.58
CA PHE A 50 34.24 -0.92 -0.58
C PHE A 50 33.57 0.34 -1.14
N TRP A 51 33.06 1.24 -0.30
CA TRP A 51 32.41 2.47 -0.75
C TRP A 51 33.34 3.33 -1.64
N LEU A 52 34.62 3.45 -1.25
CA LEU A 52 35.61 4.23 -1.98
C LEU A 52 36.08 3.49 -3.24
N ALA A 53 36.29 2.18 -3.15
CA ALA A 53 36.65 1.34 -4.28
C ALA A 53 35.57 1.40 -5.39
N ASN A 54 34.30 1.36 -5.00
CA ASN A 54 33.16 1.46 -5.91
C ASN A 54 33.09 2.83 -6.62
N GLU A 55 33.23 3.93 -5.87
CA GLU A 55 33.24 5.28 -6.46
C GLU A 55 34.39 5.49 -7.44
N LEU A 56 35.59 5.00 -7.10
CA LEU A 56 36.75 5.08 -7.98
C LEU A 56 36.60 4.19 -9.23
N PHE A 57 35.95 3.03 -9.10
CA PHE A 57 35.66 2.13 -10.21
C PHE A 57 34.66 2.76 -11.19
N LEU A 58 33.57 3.36 -10.69
CA LEU A 58 32.59 4.07 -11.52
C LEU A 58 33.22 5.22 -12.32
N ARG A 59 34.22 5.87 -11.74
CA ARG A 59 35.03 6.93 -12.39
C ARG A 59 36.13 6.39 -13.31
N ARG A 60 36.23 5.06 -13.48
CA ARG A 60 37.26 4.35 -14.27
C ARG A 60 38.69 4.63 -13.80
N ALA A 61 38.86 4.99 -12.53
CA ALA A 61 40.16 5.30 -11.94
C ALA A 61 40.87 4.04 -11.41
N VAL A 62 40.10 3.01 -11.02
CA VAL A 62 40.62 1.73 -10.49
C VAL A 62 39.90 0.54 -11.11
N SER A 63 40.54 -0.63 -11.09
CA SER A 63 39.91 -1.93 -11.32
C SER A 63 39.87 -2.73 -10.02
N ILE A 64 38.77 -3.42 -9.75
CA ILE A 64 38.58 -4.21 -8.52
C ILE A 64 39.08 -5.64 -8.74
N ASN A 65 39.89 -6.15 -7.81
CA ASN A 65 40.29 -7.57 -7.78
C ASN A 65 39.22 -8.39 -7.07
N VAL A 66 39.10 -9.67 -7.46
CA VAL A 66 38.23 -10.62 -6.76
C VAL A 66 38.67 -10.71 -5.29
N PRO A 67 37.78 -10.41 -4.31
CA PRO A 67 38.11 -10.53 -2.89
C PRO A 67 38.50 -11.96 -2.51
N ALA A 68 39.34 -12.09 -1.48
CA ALA A 68 39.86 -13.39 -1.05
C ALA A 68 38.75 -14.38 -0.62
N CYS A 69 37.63 -13.88 -0.08
CA CYS A 69 36.46 -14.68 0.25
C CYS A 69 35.78 -15.31 -0.99
N PHE A 70 36.03 -14.78 -2.19
CA PHE A 70 35.56 -15.32 -3.47
C PHE A 70 36.69 -15.94 -4.29
N SER A 71 37.79 -16.34 -3.64
CA SER A 71 38.95 -16.92 -4.32
C SER A 71 38.63 -18.28 -4.97
N LEU A 72 39.45 -18.68 -5.94
CA LEU A 72 39.36 -20.01 -6.57
C LEU A 72 39.58 -21.14 -5.56
N GLU A 73 40.33 -20.90 -4.49
CA GLU A 73 40.55 -21.87 -3.41
C GLU A 73 39.26 -22.06 -2.59
N THR A 74 38.64 -20.96 -2.16
CA THR A 74 37.33 -20.99 -1.49
C THR A 74 36.27 -21.65 -2.38
N ARG A 75 36.32 -21.40 -3.70
CA ARG A 75 35.45 -22.08 -4.68
C ARG A 75 35.62 -23.60 -4.61
N LYS A 76 36.87 -24.08 -4.62
CA LYS A 76 37.17 -25.53 -4.57
C LYS A 76 36.77 -26.16 -3.24
N GLU A 77 36.93 -25.45 -2.13
CA GLU A 77 36.49 -25.93 -0.81
C GLU A 77 34.96 -26.09 -0.75
N ILE A 78 34.22 -25.08 -1.22
CA ILE A 78 32.75 -25.14 -1.30
C ILE A 78 32.30 -26.23 -2.30
N GLN A 79 33.04 -26.43 -3.39
CA GLN A 79 32.81 -27.51 -4.36
C GLN A 79 33.11 -28.90 -3.78
N ALA A 80 34.01 -29.01 -2.80
CA ALA A 80 34.32 -30.27 -2.13
C ALA A 80 33.22 -30.64 -1.12
N ASP A 81 32.90 -29.75 -0.18
CA ASP A 81 31.79 -29.93 0.78
C ASP A 81 31.34 -28.58 1.35
N ALA A 82 30.22 -28.07 0.85
CA ALA A 82 29.67 -26.77 1.27
C ALA A 82 29.22 -26.76 2.74
N ALA A 83 28.91 -27.92 3.35
CA ALA A 83 28.52 -28.00 4.76
C ALA A 83 29.72 -27.88 5.72
N CYS A 84 30.95 -27.98 5.22
CA CYS A 84 32.18 -27.85 6.00
C CYS A 84 32.82 -26.45 5.93
N VAL A 85 32.28 -25.53 5.12
CA VAL A 85 32.83 -24.18 4.93
C VAL A 85 32.05 -23.17 5.75
N ASP A 86 32.68 -22.60 6.78
CA ASP A 86 32.10 -21.48 7.54
C ASP A 86 32.27 -20.16 6.75
N LEU A 87 31.21 -19.77 6.04
CA LEU A 87 31.19 -18.55 5.23
C LEU A 87 31.25 -17.28 6.08
N ARG A 88 30.70 -17.31 7.30
CA ARG A 88 30.72 -16.18 8.23
C ARG A 88 32.12 -15.91 8.76
N PHE A 89 32.94 -16.96 8.90
CA PHE A 89 34.36 -16.83 9.23
C PHE A 89 35.18 -16.23 8.07
N ARG A 90 34.76 -16.45 6.81
CA ARG A 90 35.45 -15.92 5.62
C ARG A 90 35.11 -14.45 5.34
N SER A 91 33.86 -14.06 5.54
CA SER A 91 33.42 -12.66 5.59
C SER A 91 32.10 -12.59 6.37
N PRO A 92 31.98 -11.71 7.39
CA PRO A 92 30.73 -11.55 8.14
C PRO A 92 29.53 -11.18 7.26
N TYR A 93 29.78 -10.54 6.11
CA TYR A 93 28.80 -10.06 5.14
C TYR A 93 28.95 -10.74 3.77
N PHE A 94 29.33 -12.02 3.76
CA PHE A 94 29.71 -12.76 2.55
C PHE A 94 28.71 -12.64 1.39
N TYR A 95 27.40 -12.73 1.66
CA TYR A 95 26.37 -12.73 0.62
C TYR A 95 26.06 -11.32 0.11
N GLU A 96 25.92 -10.37 1.03
CA GLU A 96 25.63 -8.98 0.75
C GLU A 96 26.80 -8.34 -0.02
N LEU A 97 28.04 -8.66 0.36
CA LEU A 97 29.25 -8.21 -0.32
C LEU A 97 29.34 -8.82 -1.73
N GLY A 98 28.98 -10.10 -1.88
CA GLY A 98 28.89 -10.77 -3.18
C GLY A 98 27.92 -10.07 -4.13
N CYS A 99 26.72 -9.73 -3.65
CA CYS A 99 25.71 -8.99 -4.41
C CYS A 99 26.19 -7.59 -4.84
N LYS A 100 26.92 -6.87 -3.98
CA LYS A 100 27.44 -5.53 -4.30
C LYS A 100 28.65 -5.55 -5.24
N ILE A 101 29.48 -6.59 -5.22
CA ILE A 101 30.66 -6.72 -6.10
C ILE A 101 30.32 -7.35 -7.46
N LEU A 102 29.23 -8.13 -7.54
CA LEU A 102 28.77 -8.78 -8.78
C LEU A 102 28.73 -7.86 -10.02
N PRO A 103 28.21 -6.60 -9.94
CA PRO A 103 28.20 -5.68 -11.09
C PRO A 103 29.59 -5.17 -11.48
N LEU A 104 30.58 -5.30 -10.58
CA LEU A 104 31.92 -4.72 -10.71
C LEU A 104 32.95 -5.76 -11.18
N CYS A 105 32.68 -7.06 -10.95
CA CYS A 105 33.56 -8.15 -11.35
C CYS A 105 32.76 -9.34 -11.92
N SER A 106 32.72 -9.47 -13.24
CA SER A 106 31.95 -10.52 -13.93
C SER A 106 32.42 -11.95 -13.64
N VAL A 107 33.64 -12.12 -13.12
CA VAL A 107 34.23 -13.43 -12.76
C VAL A 107 33.53 -14.05 -11.54
N ILE A 108 32.85 -13.25 -10.72
CA ILE A 108 32.15 -13.70 -9.51
C ILE A 108 30.73 -14.21 -9.84
N ASN A 109 30.20 -13.91 -11.03
CA ASN A 109 28.86 -14.35 -11.44
C ASN A 109 28.73 -15.88 -11.47
N ASP A 110 29.73 -16.56 -12.04
CA ASP A 110 29.78 -18.03 -12.07
C ASP A 110 29.93 -18.62 -10.66
N PHE A 111 30.60 -17.91 -9.75
CA PHE A 111 30.80 -18.34 -8.36
C PHE A 111 29.51 -18.24 -7.53
N ILE A 112 28.76 -17.14 -7.67
CA ILE A 112 27.50 -16.94 -6.92
C ILE A 112 26.39 -17.87 -7.44
N GLN A 113 26.27 -18.06 -8.76
CA GLN A 113 25.30 -19.03 -9.32
C GLN A 113 25.58 -20.46 -8.87
N GLU A 114 26.85 -20.89 -8.87
CA GLU A 114 27.23 -22.23 -8.37
C GLU A 114 26.94 -22.42 -6.88
N MET A 115 27.07 -21.36 -6.07
CA MET A 115 26.71 -21.40 -4.64
C MET A 115 25.21 -21.51 -4.41
N GLU A 116 24.40 -20.79 -5.20
CA GLU A 116 22.93 -20.88 -5.14
C GLU A 116 22.45 -22.29 -5.50
N ASP A 117 23.01 -22.90 -6.56
CA ASP A 117 22.68 -24.26 -6.99
C ASP A 117 23.02 -25.31 -5.92
N ARG A 118 24.15 -25.13 -5.21
CA ARG A 118 24.61 -26.06 -4.16
C ARG A 118 23.92 -25.86 -2.81
N TRP A 119 23.51 -24.64 -2.49
CA TRP A 119 22.66 -24.37 -1.31
C TRP A 119 21.31 -25.08 -1.42
N ILE A 120 20.78 -25.19 -2.64
CA ILE A 120 19.58 -25.98 -2.92
C ILE A 120 19.86 -27.48 -2.67
N GLU A 121 20.99 -28.02 -3.13
CA GLU A 121 21.38 -29.43 -2.86
C GLU A 121 21.57 -29.72 -1.36
N VAL A 122 22.24 -28.83 -0.61
CA VAL A 122 22.49 -29.01 0.83
C VAL A 122 21.19 -28.84 1.64
N GLY A 123 20.35 -27.86 1.27
CA GLY A 123 19.03 -27.66 1.85
C GLY A 123 18.11 -28.87 1.64
N GLU A 124 18.10 -29.46 0.44
CA GLU A 124 17.40 -30.71 0.15
C GLU A 124 18.00 -31.89 0.93
N GLY A 125 19.33 -31.98 1.04
CA GLY A 125 20.01 -33.03 1.81
C GLY A 125 19.69 -33.00 3.31
N ILE A 126 19.66 -31.80 3.92
CA ILE A 126 19.28 -31.59 5.32
C ILE A 126 17.80 -31.91 5.52
N TYR A 127 16.92 -31.43 4.63
CA TYR A 127 15.49 -31.73 4.65
C TYR A 127 15.21 -33.25 4.54
N ILE A 128 15.91 -33.96 3.65
CA ILE A 128 15.79 -35.43 3.51
C ILE A 128 16.32 -36.16 4.76
N ARG A 129 17.38 -35.66 5.40
CA ARG A 129 17.96 -36.27 6.61
C ARG A 129 17.09 -36.05 7.85
N GLU A 130 16.47 -34.87 7.97
CA GLU A 130 15.46 -34.52 8.98
C GLU A 130 14.17 -35.35 8.78
N LYS A 131 13.69 -35.49 7.55
CA LYS A 131 12.51 -36.31 7.20
C LYS A 131 12.76 -37.81 7.43
N LYS A 132 13.98 -38.30 7.21
CA LYS A 132 14.40 -39.67 7.60
C LYS A 132 14.46 -39.86 9.11
N LYS A 133 14.85 -38.86 9.90
CA LYS A 133 14.80 -38.91 11.38
C LYS A 133 13.36 -38.90 11.89
N ALA A 134 12.50 -38.05 11.33
CA ALA A 134 11.07 -37.99 11.68
C ALA A 134 10.34 -39.31 11.34
N ASN A 135 10.53 -39.85 10.13
CA ASN A 135 9.94 -41.13 9.72
C ASN A 135 10.45 -42.34 10.53
N ASN A 136 11.64 -42.27 11.14
CA ASN A 136 12.15 -43.32 12.02
C ASN A 136 11.56 -43.25 13.43
N THR A 137 11.05 -42.08 13.83
CA THR A 137 10.39 -41.87 15.12
C THR A 137 8.92 -42.33 15.04
N ASP A 138 8.29 -42.19 13.88
CA ASP A 138 6.92 -42.66 13.63
C ASP A 138 6.81 -44.17 13.32
N ARG A 139 7.90 -44.81 12.86
CA ARG A 139 7.95 -46.28 12.64
C ARG A 139 7.93 -47.10 13.93
N ILE A 140 8.17 -46.50 15.10
CA ILE A 140 8.11 -47.19 16.40
C ILE A 140 6.67 -47.23 16.95
N LEU A 141 5.74 -46.42 16.42
CA LEU A 141 4.40 -46.27 17.00
C LEU A 141 3.24 -46.88 16.20
N ASN A 142 3.42 -47.38 14.98
CA ASN A 142 2.32 -48.05 14.25
C ASN A 142 2.80 -49.21 13.38
N SER A 143 2.95 -50.38 14.02
CA SER A 143 2.92 -51.66 13.33
C SER A 143 1.48 -52.20 13.30
N ARG A 144 0.74 -51.93 12.21
CA ARG A 144 -0.27 -52.84 11.63
C ARG A 144 -0.95 -52.23 10.40
N LYS A 145 -0.94 -53.04 9.33
CA LYS A 145 -1.68 -52.97 8.05
C LYS A 145 -1.04 -52.21 6.87
N VAL A 146 -0.24 -53.00 6.14
CA VAL A 146 -0.18 -53.22 4.68
C VAL A 146 -0.97 -52.29 3.75
N GLY A 147 -0.28 -51.81 2.70
CA GLY A 147 -0.84 -51.40 1.42
C GLY A 147 0.10 -50.45 0.65
N GLU A 148 0.77 -50.95 -0.37
CA GLU A 148 1.62 -50.22 -1.32
C GLU A 148 0.84 -49.17 -2.12
N ASP A 149 1.42 -47.99 -2.35
CA ASP A 149 1.68 -47.52 -3.72
C ASP A 149 2.67 -46.34 -3.72
N GLY A 150 3.62 -46.39 -4.65
CA GLY A 150 4.69 -45.43 -4.81
C GLY A 150 4.34 -44.32 -5.79
N GLY A 151 4.61 -43.08 -5.41
CA GLY A 151 4.63 -41.92 -6.30
C GLY A 151 5.62 -40.88 -5.78
N SER A 152 6.74 -40.72 -6.48
CA SER A 152 7.74 -39.70 -6.19
C SER A 152 7.31 -38.35 -6.74
N GLU A 153 6.83 -37.44 -5.89
CA GLU A 153 6.72 -36.02 -6.24
C GLU A 153 8.04 -35.31 -5.91
N LYS A 154 8.75 -34.87 -6.95
CA LYS A 154 9.85 -33.91 -6.85
C LYS A 154 9.27 -32.50 -6.70
N LEU A 155 9.74 -31.72 -5.72
CA LEU A 155 9.51 -30.27 -5.69
C LEU A 155 10.42 -29.59 -6.74
N PRO A 156 9.98 -28.53 -7.43
CA PRO A 156 10.82 -27.83 -8.41
C PRO A 156 11.70 -26.73 -7.77
N SER A 157 12.93 -26.64 -8.29
CA SER A 157 14.02 -25.73 -7.90
C SER A 157 13.91 -24.30 -8.51
N PHE A 158 14.81 -23.42 -8.07
CA PHE A 158 14.84 -21.95 -8.19
C PHE A 158 15.02 -21.37 -9.62
N LEU A 159 15.10 -22.22 -10.65
CA LEU A 159 14.88 -21.80 -12.05
C LEU A 159 13.39 -21.47 -12.34
N SER A 160 12.52 -21.48 -11.33
CA SER A 160 11.08 -21.20 -11.41
C SER A 160 10.71 -19.71 -11.51
N VAL A 161 11.64 -18.77 -11.37
CA VAL A 161 11.35 -17.32 -11.51
C VAL A 161 11.32 -16.86 -12.99
N PHE A 162 12.06 -17.51 -13.88
CA PHE A 162 11.95 -17.25 -15.32
C PHE A 162 10.67 -17.83 -15.96
N PRO A 163 10.14 -18.97 -15.50
CA PRO A 163 8.78 -19.39 -15.77
C PRO A 163 7.80 -18.38 -15.26
N VAL A 164 7.77 -17.88 -14.01
CA VAL A 164 6.71 -16.92 -13.61
C VAL A 164 6.66 -15.66 -14.50
N VAL A 165 7.81 -15.14 -14.92
CA VAL A 165 7.88 -14.03 -15.89
C VAL A 165 7.47 -14.47 -17.31
N ARG A 166 7.77 -15.71 -17.73
CA ARG A 166 7.23 -16.35 -18.96
C ARG A 166 5.79 -16.89 -18.84
N PHE A 167 5.27 -17.12 -17.65
CA PHE A 167 3.99 -17.77 -17.32
C PHE A 167 2.89 -16.73 -17.50
N PHE A 168 3.22 -15.47 -17.24
CA PHE A 168 2.39 -14.32 -17.59
C PHE A 168 2.73 -13.70 -18.96
N SER A 169 3.96 -13.88 -19.49
CA SER A 169 4.27 -13.47 -20.89
C SER A 169 3.75 -14.44 -21.96
N CYS A 170 3.45 -15.70 -21.63
CA CYS A 170 2.92 -16.70 -22.56
C CYS A 170 1.38 -16.65 -22.67
N ASN A 171 0.79 -15.46 -22.66
CA ASN A 171 -0.66 -15.30 -22.89
C ASN A 171 -1.02 -15.27 -24.39
N GLN A 172 -0.04 -15.45 -25.29
CA GLN A 172 -0.25 -15.30 -26.73
C GLN A 172 -0.15 -16.59 -27.56
N GLU A 173 0.32 -17.71 -26.99
CA GLU A 173 0.52 -18.97 -27.75
C GLU A 173 -0.16 -20.23 -27.15
N MET A 174 -0.86 -20.11 -26.01
CA MET A 174 -1.55 -21.26 -25.41
C MET A 174 -3.04 -21.33 -25.82
N GLY A 175 -3.53 -22.53 -26.13
CA GLY A 175 -4.92 -22.75 -26.52
C GLY A 175 -5.94 -22.34 -25.45
N MET A 176 -7.15 -21.97 -25.88
CA MET A 176 -8.25 -21.44 -25.04
C MET A 176 -8.49 -22.20 -23.71
N LEU A 177 -8.38 -23.54 -23.72
CA LEU A 177 -8.55 -24.37 -22.52
C LEU A 177 -7.47 -24.15 -21.45
N SER A 178 -6.22 -23.88 -21.86
CA SER A 178 -5.10 -23.66 -20.95
C SER A 178 -5.18 -22.29 -20.28
N ILE A 179 -5.63 -21.26 -21.01
CA ILE A 179 -5.87 -19.91 -20.48
C ILE A 179 -6.99 -19.94 -19.42
N GLY A 180 -8.07 -20.69 -19.68
CA GLY A 180 -9.16 -20.85 -18.71
C GLY A 180 -8.72 -21.47 -17.38
N PHE A 181 -7.87 -22.49 -17.42
CA PHE A 181 -7.32 -23.12 -16.21
C PHE A 181 -6.43 -22.17 -15.40
N LEU A 182 -5.57 -21.41 -16.08
CA LEU A 182 -4.68 -20.44 -15.45
C LEU A 182 -5.45 -19.31 -14.76
N ASN A 183 -6.49 -18.79 -15.40
CA ASN A 183 -7.36 -17.77 -14.81
C ASN A 183 -8.11 -18.30 -13.58
N LEU A 184 -8.56 -19.56 -13.59
CA LEU A 184 -9.22 -20.16 -12.43
C LEU A 184 -8.24 -20.41 -11.27
N ALA A 185 -7.01 -20.84 -11.57
CA ALA A 185 -5.96 -21.02 -10.57
C ALA A 185 -5.55 -19.69 -9.92
N GLU A 186 -5.42 -18.62 -10.72
CA GLU A 186 -5.16 -17.27 -10.22
C GLU A 186 -6.31 -16.78 -9.33
N LEU A 187 -7.57 -16.96 -9.77
CA LEU A 187 -8.74 -16.60 -8.98
C LEU A 187 -8.76 -17.34 -7.64
N LEU A 188 -8.48 -18.65 -7.63
CA LEU A 188 -8.41 -19.45 -6.41
C LEU A 188 -7.29 -18.95 -5.48
N LEU A 189 -6.09 -18.71 -6.01
CA LEU A 189 -4.98 -18.19 -5.25
C LEU A 189 -5.31 -16.82 -4.63
N SER A 190 -5.79 -15.89 -5.45
CA SER A 190 -6.20 -14.55 -5.02
C SER A 190 -7.29 -14.61 -3.95
N SER A 191 -8.28 -15.50 -4.11
CA SER A 191 -9.35 -15.71 -3.12
C SER A 191 -8.81 -16.23 -1.79
N VAL A 192 -7.94 -17.25 -1.82
CA VAL A 192 -7.32 -17.82 -0.62
C VAL A 192 -6.48 -16.77 0.10
N VAL A 193 -5.66 -16.00 -0.61
CA VAL A 193 -4.82 -14.96 -0.02
C VAL A 193 -5.66 -13.88 0.66
N HIS A 194 -6.73 -13.40 0.02
CA HIS A 194 -7.62 -12.39 0.61
C HIS A 194 -8.41 -12.94 1.81
N LEU A 195 -8.90 -14.18 1.74
CA LEU A 195 -9.61 -14.82 2.86
C LEU A 195 -8.70 -15.06 4.06
N LEU A 196 -7.48 -15.58 3.84
CA LEU A 196 -6.50 -15.79 4.90
C LEU A 196 -6.08 -14.46 5.55
N PHE A 197 -5.87 -13.42 4.74
CA PHE A 197 -5.54 -12.09 5.27
C PHE A 197 -6.70 -11.48 6.06
N GLY A 198 -7.93 -11.55 5.54
CA GLY A 198 -9.11 -11.09 6.26
C GLY A 198 -9.30 -11.83 7.58
N PHE A 199 -9.12 -13.16 7.57
CA PHE A 199 -9.13 -13.98 8.78
C PHE A 199 -8.02 -13.60 9.76
N TYR A 200 -6.80 -13.35 9.27
CA TYR A 200 -5.68 -12.88 10.10
C TYR A 200 -5.98 -11.54 10.78
N VAL A 201 -6.47 -10.55 10.03
CA VAL A 201 -6.83 -9.23 10.58
C VAL A 201 -7.95 -9.38 11.62
N PHE A 202 -9.01 -10.11 11.28
CA PHE A 202 -10.14 -10.32 12.17
C PHE A 202 -9.74 -11.06 13.46
N SER A 203 -9.01 -12.17 13.34
CA SER A 203 -8.54 -12.97 14.48
C SER A 203 -7.55 -12.20 15.35
N SER A 204 -6.66 -11.40 14.75
CA SER A 204 -5.73 -10.53 15.50
C SER A 204 -6.47 -9.44 16.27
N ALA A 205 -7.49 -8.83 15.65
CA ALA A 205 -8.35 -7.85 16.31
C ALA A 205 -9.09 -8.46 17.52
N VAL A 206 -9.73 -9.62 17.32
CA VAL A 206 -10.44 -10.34 18.39
C VAL A 206 -9.47 -10.79 19.49
N ALA A 207 -8.28 -11.28 19.15
CA ALA A 207 -7.27 -11.67 20.11
C ALA A 207 -6.77 -10.47 20.93
N SER A 208 -6.59 -9.30 20.31
CA SER A 208 -6.25 -8.06 21.01
C SER A 208 -7.32 -7.65 22.01
N ASP A 209 -8.60 -7.79 21.66
CA ASP A 209 -9.72 -7.44 22.55
C ASP A 209 -9.83 -8.41 23.72
N LEU A 210 -9.71 -9.72 23.46
CA LEU A 210 -9.67 -10.73 24.50
C LEU A 210 -8.51 -10.50 25.47
N SER A 211 -7.31 -10.23 24.95
CA SER A 211 -6.13 -9.93 25.77
C SER A 211 -6.36 -8.72 26.68
N LYS A 212 -6.97 -7.64 26.16
CA LYS A 212 -7.36 -6.47 26.97
C LYS A 212 -8.36 -6.85 28.06
N CYS A 213 -9.41 -7.59 27.73
CA CYS A 213 -10.39 -8.08 28.71
C CYS A 213 -9.76 -8.91 29.83
N PHE A 214 -8.81 -9.80 29.50
CA PHE A 214 -8.09 -10.61 30.50
C PHE A 214 -7.11 -9.78 31.35
N SER A 215 -6.49 -8.74 30.77
CA SER A 215 -5.59 -7.85 31.52
C SER A 215 -6.31 -6.87 32.45
N VAL A 216 -7.59 -6.56 32.18
CA VAL A 216 -8.39 -5.52 32.87
C VAL A 216 -9.37 -6.14 33.88
N GLY A 217 -9.08 -7.34 34.42
CA GLY A 217 -9.93 -8.10 35.35
C GLY A 217 -11.01 -7.31 36.10
N PHE A 218 -12.28 -7.59 35.79
CA PHE A 218 -13.50 -7.07 36.43
C PHE A 218 -13.49 -5.57 36.76
N ARG A 219 -13.63 -4.71 35.75
CA ARG A 219 -14.36 -3.43 35.89
C ARG A 219 -15.35 -3.25 34.74
N PRO A 220 -16.58 -2.79 35.00
CA PRO A 220 -17.56 -2.58 33.94
C PRO A 220 -17.08 -1.47 33.01
N VAL A 221 -17.20 -1.73 31.71
CA VAL A 221 -16.90 -0.77 30.64
C VAL A 221 -17.89 0.39 30.76
N SER A 222 -17.42 1.57 31.19
CA SER A 222 -18.16 2.81 31.03
C SER A 222 -18.06 3.28 29.58
N HIS A 223 -19.15 3.86 29.07
CA HIS A 223 -19.25 4.36 27.71
C HIS A 223 -18.12 5.36 27.39
N PRO A 224 -17.40 5.21 26.26
CA PRO A 224 -16.25 6.04 25.92
C PRO A 224 -16.60 7.53 25.65
N ASN A 225 -17.88 7.88 25.51
CA ASN A 225 -18.31 9.26 25.21
C ASN A 225 -18.36 10.17 26.45
N GLU A 226 -18.39 9.65 27.68
CA GLU A 226 -18.42 10.49 28.89
C GLU A 226 -17.02 10.81 29.44
N VAL A 227 -16.05 9.91 29.31
CA VAL A 227 -14.70 10.10 29.87
C VAL A 227 -13.92 11.17 29.10
N VAL A 228 -14.09 11.24 27.77
CA VAL A 228 -13.50 12.30 26.93
C VAL A 228 -14.03 13.69 27.31
N LYS A 229 -15.29 13.76 27.75
CA LYS A 229 -15.99 15.00 28.11
C LYS A 229 -15.44 15.60 29.42
N GLU A 230 -15.08 14.75 30.38
CA GLU A 230 -14.59 15.19 31.69
C GLU A 230 -13.14 15.72 31.65
N GLU A 231 -12.30 15.17 30.77
CA GLU A 231 -10.95 15.70 30.50
C GLU A 231 -11.00 16.97 29.64
N TYR A 232 -11.93 17.06 28.68
CA TYR A 232 -12.10 18.23 27.82
C TYR A 232 -12.53 19.48 28.61
N LEU A 233 -13.59 19.36 29.44
CA LEU A 233 -14.07 20.46 30.29
C LEU A 233 -13.05 20.86 31.36
N LYS A 234 -12.29 19.91 31.92
CA LYS A 234 -11.22 20.22 32.89
C LYS A 234 -10.03 20.96 32.24
N ARG A 235 -9.78 20.80 30.94
CA ARG A 235 -8.66 21.45 30.21
C ARG A 235 -9.01 22.81 29.60
N GLU A 236 -10.26 23.02 29.17
CA GLU A 236 -10.72 24.38 28.81
C GLU A 236 -10.62 25.34 30.00
N MET A 237 -10.86 24.84 31.22
CA MET A 237 -10.70 25.62 32.45
C MET A 237 -9.22 25.81 32.85
N ALA A 238 -8.28 25.07 32.27
CA ALA A 238 -6.86 25.09 32.62
C ALA A 238 -5.96 25.83 31.62
N SER A 239 -6.49 26.27 30.47
CA SER A 239 -5.75 26.99 29.42
C SER A 239 -6.21 28.44 29.29
N MET A 240 -5.91 29.24 30.30
CA MET A 240 -5.77 30.69 30.10
C MET A 240 -4.41 30.97 29.46
N ASP A 241 -4.26 30.57 28.19
CA ASP A 241 -3.23 31.10 27.30
C ASP A 241 -3.86 31.36 25.91
N VAL A 242 -3.66 32.58 25.42
CA VAL A 242 -4.56 33.27 24.48
C VAL A 242 -4.22 32.92 23.03
N SER A 243 -4.49 31.67 22.62
CA SER A 243 -4.51 31.29 21.20
C SER A 243 -5.65 30.30 20.92
N PRO A 244 -6.44 30.47 19.84
CA PRO A 244 -7.49 29.52 19.49
C PRO A 244 -6.89 28.13 19.22
N PRO A 245 -7.59 27.05 19.61
CA PRO A 245 -7.07 25.70 19.47
C PRO A 245 -6.87 25.35 17.99
N PRO A 246 -5.80 24.61 17.61
CA PRO A 246 -5.44 24.40 16.21
C PRO A 246 -6.48 23.55 15.47
N PRO A 247 -6.77 23.80 14.17
CA PRO A 247 -7.70 23.02 13.37
C PRO A 247 -7.56 21.50 13.52
N PRO A 248 -8.65 20.72 13.62
CA PRO A 248 -8.53 19.27 13.74
C PRO A 248 -7.98 18.64 12.45
N ILE A 249 -7.34 17.48 12.60
CA ILE A 249 -6.89 16.64 11.49
C ILE A 249 -7.86 15.46 11.36
N VAL A 250 -8.45 15.26 10.19
CA VAL A 250 -9.40 14.18 9.92
C VAL A 250 -8.73 13.15 9.01
N LEU A 251 -8.54 11.93 9.52
CA LEU A 251 -7.96 10.81 8.77
C LEU A 251 -9.08 10.02 8.07
N VAL A 252 -9.10 10.04 6.74
CA VAL A 252 -10.17 9.45 5.93
C VAL A 252 -9.65 8.17 5.27
N HIS A 253 -10.20 7.02 5.67
CA HIS A 253 -9.74 5.71 5.21
C HIS A 253 -10.12 5.42 3.75
N GLY A 254 -9.50 4.41 3.13
CA GLY A 254 -9.84 3.94 1.78
C GLY A 254 -10.93 2.86 1.74
N ILE A 255 -10.88 2.07 0.67
CA ILE A 255 -11.61 0.80 0.56
C ILE A 255 -11.14 -0.18 1.64
N PHE A 256 -12.05 -0.99 2.19
CA PHE A 256 -11.77 -1.93 3.31
C PHE A 256 -11.25 -1.25 4.59
N GLY A 257 -11.32 0.08 4.66
CA GLY A 257 -10.96 0.83 5.84
C GLY A 257 -12.11 0.96 6.83
N PHE A 258 -11.78 1.42 8.03
CA PHE A 258 -12.70 1.52 9.15
C PHE A 258 -12.28 2.67 10.07
N GLY A 259 -13.27 3.25 10.76
CA GLY A 259 -13.03 4.35 11.71
C GLY A 259 -12.50 3.90 13.07
N LYS A 260 -12.18 4.88 13.93
CA LYS A 260 -11.72 4.62 15.30
C LYS A 260 -12.78 3.87 16.10
N GLY A 261 -12.34 2.84 16.84
CA GLY A 261 -13.21 2.00 17.66
C GLY A 261 -13.92 0.87 16.90
N ARG A 262 -13.65 0.69 15.61
CA ARG A 262 -14.04 -0.48 14.82
C ARG A 262 -12.91 -1.51 14.79
N LEU A 263 -13.25 -2.78 14.57
CA LEU A 263 -12.35 -3.93 14.69
C LEU A 263 -11.59 -3.93 16.02
N GLY A 264 -12.32 -3.63 17.10
CA GLY A 264 -11.80 -3.70 18.45
C GLY A 264 -10.67 -2.70 18.71
N GLY A 265 -9.54 -3.23 19.17
CA GLY A 265 -8.32 -2.49 19.44
C GLY A 265 -7.47 -2.10 18.23
N LEU A 266 -7.79 -2.59 17.02
CA LEU A 266 -6.99 -2.36 15.83
C LEU A 266 -7.19 -0.93 15.31
N SER A 267 -6.14 -0.34 14.75
CA SER A 267 -6.21 0.99 14.13
C SER A 267 -5.91 0.88 12.64
N TYR A 268 -6.82 1.38 11.81
CA TYR A 268 -6.59 1.48 10.36
C TYR A 268 -5.35 2.33 10.07
N PHE A 269 -5.21 3.49 10.71
CA PHE A 269 -4.04 4.36 10.55
C PHE A 269 -2.86 3.97 11.47
N ALA A 270 -2.84 2.72 11.96
CA ALA A 270 -1.79 2.14 12.78
C ALA A 270 -1.36 2.99 14.00
N GLY A 271 -2.31 3.74 14.56
CA GLY A 271 -2.10 4.59 15.74
C GLY A 271 -1.64 6.01 15.43
N ALA A 272 -1.61 6.45 14.15
CA ALA A 272 -1.33 7.84 13.80
C ALA A 272 -2.29 8.82 14.50
N GLU A 273 -3.53 8.40 14.74
CA GLU A 273 -4.53 9.17 15.49
C GLU A 273 -4.19 9.42 16.96
N LYS A 274 -3.09 8.86 17.47
CA LYS A 274 -2.55 9.10 18.81
C LYS A 274 -1.34 10.05 18.82
N LYS A 275 -0.88 10.51 17.64
CA LYS A 275 0.27 11.42 17.52
C LYS A 275 -0.07 12.88 17.79
N ASP A 276 -1.36 13.24 17.82
CA ASP A 276 -1.83 14.59 18.08
C ASP A 276 -3.19 14.55 18.81
N ASP A 277 -3.45 15.56 19.64
CA ASP A 277 -4.61 15.62 20.52
C ASP A 277 -5.94 15.90 19.78
N ARG A 278 -5.90 16.43 18.54
CA ARG A 278 -7.10 16.80 17.76
C ARG A 278 -7.19 16.03 16.44
N VAL A 279 -7.14 14.70 16.52
CA VAL A 279 -7.29 13.81 15.37
C VAL A 279 -8.63 13.06 15.39
N LEU A 280 -9.39 13.17 14.31
CA LEU A 280 -10.65 12.48 14.10
C LEU A 280 -10.47 11.38 13.05
N VAL A 281 -11.14 10.24 13.24
CA VAL A 281 -11.05 9.09 12.32
C VAL A 281 -12.48 8.55 12.09
N PRO A 282 -13.22 9.14 11.14
CA PRO A 282 -14.59 8.73 10.83
C PRO A 282 -14.66 7.29 10.32
N ASP A 283 -15.79 6.65 10.58
CA ASP A 283 -16.18 5.36 10.02
C ASP A 283 -17.23 5.61 8.94
N LEU A 284 -16.83 5.52 7.66
CA LEU A 284 -17.64 5.93 6.50
C LEU A 284 -18.14 4.75 5.67
N GLY A 285 -18.09 3.53 6.21
CA GLY A 285 -18.36 2.34 5.43
C GLY A 285 -17.21 1.95 4.50
N SER A 286 -16.86 0.67 4.52
CA SER A 286 -15.67 0.19 3.82
C SER A 286 -15.84 0.02 2.31
N LEU A 287 -17.08 -0.09 1.81
CA LEU A 287 -17.41 -0.32 0.40
C LEU A 287 -18.40 0.70 -0.20
N THR A 288 -18.90 1.63 0.61
CA THR A 288 -19.79 2.73 0.23
C THR A 288 -19.18 3.61 -0.87
N SER A 289 -20.01 4.14 -1.79
CA SER A 289 -19.55 4.98 -2.89
C SER A 289 -18.88 6.26 -2.41
N ILE A 290 -18.06 6.88 -3.26
CA ILE A 290 -17.33 8.09 -2.87
C ILE A 290 -18.29 9.25 -2.58
N HIS A 291 -19.38 9.35 -3.34
CA HIS A 291 -20.45 10.32 -3.12
C HIS A 291 -21.06 10.16 -1.71
N ASP A 292 -21.50 8.97 -1.36
CA ASP A 292 -22.18 8.73 -0.09
C ASP A 292 -21.24 8.87 1.11
N ARG A 293 -19.98 8.46 0.94
CA ARG A 293 -18.93 8.68 1.93
C ARG A 293 -18.64 10.16 2.17
N ALA A 294 -18.73 11.00 1.13
CA ALA A 294 -18.58 12.44 1.28
C ALA A 294 -19.76 13.04 2.07
N ARG A 295 -20.98 12.57 1.82
CA ARG A 295 -22.18 12.94 2.59
C ARG A 295 -22.05 12.51 4.05
N GLU A 296 -21.70 11.25 4.31
CA GLU A 296 -21.48 10.75 5.67
C GLU A 296 -20.38 11.51 6.41
N LEU A 297 -19.30 11.88 5.74
CA LEU A 297 -18.20 12.64 6.32
C LEU A 297 -18.64 14.05 6.76
N PHE A 298 -19.48 14.71 5.95
CA PHE A 298 -20.05 16.01 6.32
C PHE A 298 -20.85 15.92 7.63
N TYR A 299 -21.80 14.99 7.71
CA TYR A 299 -22.67 14.84 8.88
C TYR A 299 -21.94 14.24 10.09
N TYR A 300 -20.89 13.43 9.88
CA TYR A 300 -19.99 13.00 10.96
C TYR A 300 -19.34 14.20 11.67
N LEU A 301 -18.93 15.23 10.92
CA LEU A 301 -18.34 16.44 11.47
C LEU A 301 -19.41 17.40 12.00
N LYS A 302 -20.39 17.75 11.17
CA LYS A 302 -21.36 18.81 11.47
C LYS A 302 -22.47 18.37 12.42
N GLY A 303 -22.85 17.09 12.37
CA GLY A 303 -24.01 16.54 13.07
C GLY A 303 -25.28 16.60 12.22
N GLY A 304 -26.29 15.83 12.65
CA GLY A 304 -27.58 15.65 11.99
C GLY A 304 -27.72 14.34 11.23
N MET A 305 -28.89 14.17 10.63
CA MET A 305 -29.23 13.00 9.83
C MET A 305 -28.56 13.08 8.46
N VAL A 306 -27.82 12.03 8.09
CA VAL A 306 -27.17 11.94 6.78
C VAL A 306 -28.22 12.06 5.68
N ASP A 307 -28.07 13.03 4.80
CA ASP A 307 -28.85 13.17 3.56
C ASP A 307 -27.96 12.88 2.35
N TYR A 308 -28.23 11.78 1.68
CA TYR A 308 -27.55 11.40 0.44
C TYR A 308 -28.05 12.19 -0.77
N GLY A 309 -29.07 13.03 -0.62
CA GLY A 309 -29.64 13.82 -1.69
C GLY A 309 -30.72 13.07 -2.45
N GLU A 310 -31.86 13.73 -2.65
CA GLU A 310 -33.06 13.14 -3.25
C GLU A 310 -32.81 12.53 -4.64
N GLU A 311 -32.14 13.28 -5.53
CA GLU A 311 -31.91 12.83 -6.90
C GLU A 311 -30.93 11.65 -6.96
N HIS A 312 -29.85 11.68 -6.16
CA HIS A 312 -28.87 10.58 -6.08
C HIS A 312 -29.56 9.29 -5.59
N SER A 313 -30.28 9.37 -4.47
CA SER A 313 -31.00 8.23 -3.91
C SER A 313 -32.08 7.67 -4.83
N ARG A 314 -32.75 8.54 -5.60
CA ARG A 314 -33.73 8.12 -6.61
C ARG A 314 -33.07 7.41 -7.81
N ILE A 315 -31.92 7.90 -8.29
CA ILE A 315 -31.19 7.30 -9.41
C ILE A 315 -30.64 5.91 -9.03
N TYR A 316 -30.04 5.81 -7.83
CA TYR A 316 -29.33 4.60 -7.41
C TYR A 316 -30.19 3.65 -6.57
N GLY A 317 -31.41 4.04 -6.22
CA GLY A 317 -32.43 3.17 -5.63
C GLY A 317 -32.14 2.80 -4.18
N HIS A 318 -31.77 3.77 -3.35
CA HIS A 318 -31.56 3.58 -1.91
C HIS A 318 -32.23 4.67 -1.09
N SER A 319 -32.26 4.53 0.23
CA SER A 319 -32.86 5.52 1.13
C SER A 319 -32.11 6.84 1.06
N ARG A 320 -32.86 7.96 0.96
CA ARG A 320 -32.32 9.34 1.01
C ARG A 320 -31.61 9.63 2.33
N PHE A 321 -32.15 9.12 3.42
CA PHE A 321 -31.64 9.39 4.75
C PHE A 321 -30.90 8.18 5.33
N GLY A 322 -29.76 8.46 5.94
CA GLY A 322 -28.88 7.47 6.55
C GLY A 322 -28.84 7.58 8.06
N LYS A 323 -27.63 7.36 8.60
CA LYS A 323 -27.36 7.43 10.03
C LYS A 323 -27.63 8.83 10.58
N ASP A 324 -28.18 8.89 11.79
CA ASP A 324 -28.30 10.14 12.55
C ASP A 324 -27.09 10.35 13.46
N TYR A 325 -26.41 11.48 13.29
CA TYR A 325 -25.35 11.94 14.15
C TYR A 325 -25.90 12.99 15.11
N GLU A 326 -26.51 12.56 16.22
CA GLU A 326 -27.11 13.46 17.22
C GLU A 326 -26.21 14.65 17.60
N GLN A 327 -24.90 14.39 17.69
CA GLN A 327 -23.87 15.42 17.83
C GLN A 327 -22.75 15.18 16.83
N GLY A 328 -22.41 16.22 16.06
CA GLY A 328 -21.24 16.22 15.19
C GLY A 328 -19.94 16.20 15.99
N ASN A 329 -18.89 15.62 15.43
CA ASN A 329 -17.56 15.61 16.06
C ASN A 329 -16.84 16.96 15.97
N TYR A 330 -17.32 17.88 15.12
CA TYR A 330 -16.87 19.26 15.04
C TYR A 330 -18.01 20.19 14.54
N PRO A 331 -19.04 20.47 15.37
CA PRO A 331 -20.24 21.19 14.93
C PRO A 331 -19.98 22.64 14.50
N ASP A 332 -18.94 23.27 15.05
CA ASP A 332 -18.55 24.65 14.71
C ASP A 332 -17.81 24.74 13.36
N TRP A 333 -17.58 23.61 12.67
CA TRP A 333 -16.88 23.57 11.40
C TRP A 333 -17.45 24.58 10.40
N ASP A 334 -16.61 25.54 10.01
CA ASP A 334 -16.91 26.58 9.04
C ASP A 334 -15.60 27.16 8.44
N GLU A 335 -15.67 28.29 7.74
CA GLU A 335 -14.50 28.96 7.15
C GLU A 335 -13.51 29.51 8.20
N HIS A 336 -14.00 29.93 9.37
CA HIS A 336 -13.18 30.42 10.48
C HIS A 336 -12.66 29.26 11.35
N HIS A 337 -13.31 28.11 11.26
CA HIS A 337 -13.01 26.88 11.95
C HIS A 337 -12.73 25.75 10.95
N PRO A 338 -11.75 25.88 10.03
CA PRO A 338 -11.58 24.93 8.94
C PRO A 338 -10.88 23.64 9.42
N VAL A 339 -10.76 22.66 8.52
CA VAL A 339 -10.25 21.31 8.83
C VAL A 339 -9.11 20.90 7.91
N HIS A 340 -8.12 20.19 8.46
CA HIS A 340 -7.12 19.46 7.66
C HIS A 340 -7.60 18.02 7.43
N PHE A 341 -7.49 17.53 6.19
CA PHE A 341 -7.77 16.14 5.87
C PHE A 341 -6.51 15.40 5.45
N VAL A 342 -6.41 14.15 5.88
CA VAL A 342 -5.43 13.18 5.39
C VAL A 342 -6.20 11.97 4.85
N GLY A 343 -6.30 11.86 3.54
CA GLY A 343 -7.02 10.78 2.86
C GLY A 343 -6.07 9.68 2.40
N HIS A 344 -6.27 8.45 2.85
CA HIS A 344 -5.57 7.28 2.30
C HIS A 344 -6.40 6.67 1.16
N SER A 345 -5.76 6.30 0.05
CA SER A 345 -6.43 5.59 -1.05
C SER A 345 -7.65 6.35 -1.57
N ALA A 346 -8.83 5.70 -1.63
CA ALA A 346 -10.10 6.32 -2.00
C ALA A 346 -10.51 7.48 -1.07
N GLY A 347 -10.03 7.51 0.17
CA GLY A 347 -10.33 8.58 1.13
C GLY A 347 -9.89 9.96 0.64
N ALA A 348 -8.85 10.04 -0.19
CA ALA A 348 -8.44 11.30 -0.82
C ALA A 348 -9.50 11.83 -1.81
N GLN A 349 -10.15 10.94 -2.57
CA GLN A 349 -11.24 11.32 -3.49
C GLN A 349 -12.50 11.72 -2.71
N VAL A 350 -12.83 11.02 -1.62
CA VAL A 350 -13.95 11.37 -0.74
C VAL A 350 -13.85 12.83 -0.28
N VAL A 351 -12.66 13.26 0.16
CA VAL A 351 -12.46 14.64 0.61
C VAL A 351 -12.59 15.64 -0.55
N ARG A 352 -12.09 15.30 -1.75
CA ARG A 352 -12.24 16.19 -2.92
C ARG A 352 -13.71 16.36 -3.32
N VAL A 353 -14.48 15.27 -3.32
CA VAL A 353 -15.91 15.29 -3.59
C VAL A 353 -16.66 16.08 -2.52
N LEU A 354 -16.35 15.87 -1.24
CA LEU A 354 -16.88 16.67 -0.14
C LEU A 354 -16.57 18.17 -0.34
N GLN A 355 -15.34 18.52 -0.68
CA GLN A 355 -14.95 19.91 -0.88
C GLN A 355 -15.73 20.57 -2.02
N GLN A 356 -15.90 19.87 -3.14
CA GLN A 356 -16.74 20.36 -4.24
C GLN A 356 -18.20 20.53 -3.81
N MET A 357 -18.76 19.57 -3.07
CA MET A 357 -20.13 19.66 -2.53
C MET A 357 -20.30 20.87 -1.60
N LEU A 358 -19.28 21.23 -0.81
CA LEU A 358 -19.31 22.42 0.03
C LEU A 358 -19.34 23.71 -0.83
N ALA A 359 -18.54 23.76 -1.89
CA ALA A 359 -18.52 24.87 -2.85
C ALA A 359 -19.88 25.04 -3.55
N ASP A 360 -20.47 23.92 -3.95
CA ASP A 360 -21.75 23.85 -4.68
C ASP A 360 -22.98 24.03 -3.77
N LYS A 361 -22.78 24.19 -2.45
CA LYS A 361 -23.85 24.31 -1.44
C LYS A 361 -24.80 23.11 -1.45
N ALA A 362 -24.25 21.91 -1.62
CA ALA A 362 -25.04 20.70 -1.86
C ALA A 362 -25.77 20.15 -0.60
N PHE A 363 -25.56 20.73 0.58
CA PHE A 363 -26.11 20.25 1.85
C PHE A 363 -27.33 21.09 2.26
N GLU A 364 -28.53 20.48 2.23
CA GLU A 364 -29.78 21.17 2.59
C GLU A 364 -29.74 21.66 4.04
N GLY A 365 -30.18 22.90 4.27
CA GLY A 365 -30.09 23.56 5.58
C GLY A 365 -28.75 24.24 5.87
N TYR A 366 -27.71 24.04 5.04
CA TYR A 366 -26.37 24.60 5.22
C TYR A 366 -25.94 25.48 4.03
N GLY A 367 -26.75 26.48 3.68
CA GLY A 367 -26.50 27.34 2.51
C GLY A 367 -25.23 28.21 2.57
N ASN A 368 -24.53 28.24 3.70
CA ASN A 368 -23.29 28.99 3.91
C ASN A 368 -22.01 28.15 3.78
N THR A 369 -22.10 26.86 3.41
CA THR A 369 -20.91 26.00 3.22
C THR A 369 -19.96 26.59 2.19
N SER A 370 -18.65 26.40 2.30
CA SER A 370 -17.71 26.80 1.27
C SER A 370 -16.57 25.79 1.19
N GLU A 371 -15.94 25.69 0.03
CA GLU A 371 -14.66 25.01 -0.18
C GLU A 371 -13.61 25.39 0.88
N ASP A 372 -13.73 26.61 1.43
CA ASP A 372 -12.81 27.23 2.35
C ASP A 372 -12.87 26.64 3.78
N TRP A 373 -13.88 25.83 4.05
CA TRP A 373 -13.98 24.99 5.25
C TRP A 373 -12.90 23.89 5.25
N VAL A 374 -12.27 23.63 4.10
CA VAL A 374 -11.15 22.71 3.93
C VAL A 374 -9.84 23.49 3.83
N LEU A 375 -9.01 23.39 4.87
CA LEU A 375 -7.73 24.10 4.95
C LEU A 375 -6.63 23.38 4.16
N SER A 376 -6.56 22.06 4.26
CA SER A 376 -5.65 21.26 3.45
C SER A 376 -6.16 19.84 3.21
N LEU A 377 -5.73 19.24 2.10
CA LEU A 377 -5.88 17.82 1.81
C LEU A 377 -4.51 17.21 1.53
N THR A 378 -4.11 16.26 2.37
CA THR A 378 -2.97 15.37 2.12
C THR A 378 -3.48 14.02 1.62
N ALA A 379 -3.13 13.63 0.40
CA ALA A 379 -3.39 12.31 -0.14
C ALA A 379 -2.21 11.38 0.17
N LEU A 380 -2.45 10.27 0.88
CA LEU A 380 -1.48 9.19 1.08
C LEU A 380 -1.88 8.02 0.20
N SER A 381 -1.08 7.71 -0.83
CA SER A 381 -1.44 6.70 -1.84
C SER A 381 -2.84 6.97 -2.42
N GLY A 382 -3.17 8.22 -2.73
CA GLY A 382 -4.54 8.60 -3.13
C GLY A 382 -4.95 8.05 -4.50
N ALA A 383 -6.18 7.59 -4.67
CA ALA A 383 -6.67 7.05 -5.94
C ALA A 383 -7.12 8.13 -6.95
N LEU A 384 -6.34 9.21 -7.11
CA LEU A 384 -6.83 10.45 -7.75
C LEU A 384 -7.21 10.31 -9.23
N ASN A 385 -6.76 9.25 -9.92
CA ASN A 385 -7.09 8.96 -11.32
C ASN A 385 -7.62 7.53 -11.54
N GLY A 386 -8.04 6.85 -10.45
CA GLY A 386 -8.45 5.45 -10.51
C GLY A 386 -7.28 4.46 -10.59
N THR A 387 -7.56 3.18 -10.81
CA THR A 387 -6.53 2.12 -10.83
C THR A 387 -6.86 1.00 -11.80
N THR A 388 -5.82 0.43 -12.42
CA THR A 388 -5.97 -0.77 -13.26
C THR A 388 -6.25 -2.03 -12.44
N ARG A 389 -6.03 -2.00 -11.12
CA ARG A 389 -6.36 -3.12 -10.22
C ARG A 389 -7.84 -3.50 -10.26
N THR A 390 -8.73 -2.53 -10.42
CA THR A 390 -10.18 -2.79 -10.49
C THR A 390 -10.52 -3.83 -11.57
N TYR A 391 -9.86 -3.77 -12.72
CA TYR A 391 -10.10 -4.69 -13.85
C TYR A 391 -9.54 -6.10 -13.60
N PHE A 392 -8.45 -6.21 -12.86
CA PHE A 392 -7.91 -7.51 -12.41
C PHE A 392 -8.81 -8.16 -11.37
N ASP A 393 -9.36 -7.37 -10.45
CA ASP A 393 -10.25 -7.89 -9.41
C ASP A 393 -11.62 -8.30 -9.98
N GLY A 394 -12.09 -7.65 -11.05
CA GLY A 394 -13.26 -8.12 -11.80
C GLY A 394 -14.09 -7.07 -12.53
N MET A 395 -13.74 -5.80 -12.48
CA MET A 395 -14.48 -4.76 -13.23
C MET A 395 -14.26 -4.92 -14.74
N GLN A 396 -15.29 -4.62 -15.52
CA GLN A 396 -15.21 -4.63 -16.97
C GLN A 396 -14.56 -3.34 -17.49
N PRO A 397 -13.53 -3.42 -18.35
CA PRO A 397 -12.85 -2.26 -18.90
C PRO A 397 -13.73 -1.48 -19.91
N GLU A 398 -14.79 -2.08 -20.45
CA GLU A 398 -15.67 -1.45 -21.45
C GLU A 398 -16.49 -0.31 -20.85
N ASP A 399 -17.02 -0.49 -19.64
CA ASP A 399 -17.89 0.47 -18.96
C ASP A 399 -17.35 0.95 -17.61
N GLY A 400 -16.37 0.26 -17.01
CA GLY A 400 -15.85 0.55 -15.67
C GLY A 400 -16.88 0.38 -14.55
N ARG A 401 -18.01 -0.28 -14.80
CA ARG A 401 -19.15 -0.38 -13.88
C ARG A 401 -19.66 -1.80 -13.68
N SER A 402 -19.71 -2.61 -14.73
CA SER A 402 -20.17 -3.99 -14.63
C SER A 402 -19.05 -4.92 -14.16
N MET A 403 -19.43 -6.01 -13.51
CA MET A 403 -18.50 -7.04 -13.04
C MET A 403 -18.47 -8.23 -14.01
N LYS A 404 -17.28 -8.77 -14.24
CA LYS A 404 -17.07 -10.06 -14.92
C LYS A 404 -17.85 -11.16 -14.22
N THR A 405 -18.38 -12.10 -14.99
CA THR A 405 -19.20 -13.23 -14.49
C THR A 405 -18.43 -14.15 -13.54
N ILE A 406 -17.12 -14.34 -13.79
CA ILE A 406 -16.23 -15.14 -12.94
C ILE A 406 -15.04 -14.25 -12.58
N SER A 407 -14.98 -13.81 -11.32
CA SER A 407 -13.94 -12.92 -10.82
C SER A 407 -13.89 -12.88 -9.29
N LEU A 408 -12.83 -12.27 -8.74
CA LEU A 408 -12.68 -12.09 -7.30
C LEU A 408 -13.79 -11.19 -6.74
N LEU A 409 -14.21 -10.18 -7.50
CA LEU A 409 -15.31 -9.29 -7.11
C LEU A 409 -16.66 -9.99 -7.02
N GLN A 410 -16.92 -11.03 -7.81
CA GLN A 410 -18.15 -11.80 -7.65
C GLN A 410 -18.18 -12.54 -6.31
N LEU A 411 -17.04 -13.09 -5.86
CA LEU A 411 -16.95 -13.72 -4.54
C LEU A 411 -17.11 -12.69 -3.42
N LEU A 412 -16.48 -11.53 -3.55
CA LEU A 412 -16.67 -10.41 -2.63
C LEU A 412 -18.15 -10.01 -2.57
N ARG A 413 -18.78 -9.77 -3.73
CA ARG A 413 -20.20 -9.41 -3.85
C ARG A 413 -21.10 -10.40 -3.13
N LEU A 414 -20.91 -11.69 -3.35
CA LEU A 414 -21.70 -12.73 -2.67
C LEU A 414 -21.52 -12.66 -1.14
N GLY A 415 -20.27 -12.52 -0.67
CA GLY A 415 -19.97 -12.37 0.75
C GLY A 415 -20.61 -11.13 1.38
N VAL A 416 -20.56 -10.00 0.68
CA VAL A 416 -21.15 -8.72 1.12
C VAL A 416 -22.67 -8.81 1.17
N ILE A 417 -23.32 -9.34 0.13
CA ILE A 417 -24.78 -9.51 0.11
C ILE A 417 -25.22 -10.38 1.28
N LEU A 418 -24.54 -11.51 1.52
CA LEU A 418 -24.85 -12.39 2.65
C LEU A 418 -24.62 -11.68 3.99
N TYR A 419 -23.51 -10.95 4.13
CA TYR A 419 -23.17 -10.21 5.34
C TYR A 419 -24.26 -9.20 5.73
N ASP A 420 -24.65 -8.34 4.79
CA ASP A 420 -25.65 -7.29 5.02
C ASP A 420 -27.07 -7.84 5.10
N TRP A 421 -27.39 -8.90 4.36
CA TRP A 421 -28.69 -9.54 4.43
C TRP A 421 -28.93 -10.23 5.77
N VAL A 422 -27.96 -10.96 6.32
CA VAL A 422 -28.12 -11.60 7.66
C VAL A 422 -28.27 -10.54 8.77
N ASP A 423 -27.66 -9.36 8.60
CA ASP A 423 -27.85 -8.19 9.46
C ASP A 423 -27.58 -8.45 10.96
N ILE A 424 -26.43 -9.08 11.26
CA ILE A 424 -26.01 -9.34 12.64
C ILE A 424 -25.49 -8.04 13.27
N THR A 425 -26.27 -7.44 14.17
CA THR A 425 -25.96 -6.15 14.80
C THR A 425 -24.57 -6.09 15.45
N PHE A 426 -24.18 -7.10 16.22
CA PHE A 426 -22.83 -7.13 16.83
C PHE A 426 -21.72 -7.10 15.79
N LEU A 427 -21.89 -7.85 14.69
CA LEU A 427 -20.90 -7.94 13.63
C LEU A 427 -20.78 -6.61 12.86
N LYS A 428 -21.92 -5.99 12.51
CA LYS A 428 -21.97 -4.65 11.90
C LYS A 428 -21.38 -3.56 12.80
N ASN A 429 -21.62 -3.65 14.10
CA ASN A 429 -20.99 -2.74 15.06
C ASN A 429 -19.48 -2.96 15.17
N TYR A 430 -19.01 -4.18 14.94
CA TYR A 430 -17.59 -4.51 14.93
C TYR A 430 -16.90 -4.05 13.64
N TYR A 431 -17.53 -4.22 12.48
CA TYR A 431 -17.01 -3.77 11.18
C TYR A 431 -18.17 -3.46 10.20
N ASN A 432 -18.28 -2.23 9.72
CA ASN A 432 -19.37 -1.86 8.81
C ASN A 432 -18.93 -1.86 7.33
N LEU A 433 -19.69 -2.54 6.47
CA LEU A 433 -19.51 -2.47 5.02
C LEU A 433 -20.10 -1.19 4.42
N GLY A 434 -21.09 -0.60 5.10
CA GLY A 434 -21.62 0.72 4.81
C GLY A 434 -22.82 0.75 3.85
N PHE A 435 -23.57 -0.33 3.74
CA PHE A 435 -24.75 -0.43 2.87
C PHE A 435 -26.08 -0.37 3.64
N ASP A 436 -26.09 0.20 4.85
CA ASP A 436 -27.30 0.27 5.67
C ASP A 436 -28.45 1.04 4.97
N HIS A 437 -28.13 2.05 4.16
CA HIS A 437 -29.10 2.84 3.38
C HIS A 437 -29.71 2.07 2.18
N PHE A 438 -29.14 0.93 1.77
CA PHE A 438 -29.75 0.03 0.79
C PHE A 438 -30.77 -0.93 1.42
N GLU A 439 -30.88 -0.94 2.75
CA GLU A 439 -31.93 -1.66 3.48
C GLU A 439 -32.00 -3.17 3.20
N MET A 440 -30.85 -3.80 2.92
CA MET A 440 -30.77 -5.19 2.43
C MET A 440 -31.12 -6.26 3.49
N ALA A 441 -31.27 -5.88 4.75
CA ALA A 441 -31.51 -6.79 5.88
C ALA A 441 -32.69 -7.74 5.64
N TRP A 442 -32.54 -9.00 6.04
CA TRP A 442 -33.53 -10.07 5.83
C TRP A 442 -34.89 -9.76 6.44
N LYS A 443 -34.93 -8.98 7.53
CA LYS A 443 -36.18 -8.50 8.15
C LYS A 443 -37.00 -7.59 7.23
N LYS A 444 -36.34 -6.90 6.29
CA LYS A 444 -36.98 -6.01 5.31
C LYS A 444 -37.22 -6.72 3.97
N THR A 445 -36.22 -7.45 3.46
CA THR A 445 -36.25 -7.99 2.08
C THR A 445 -36.69 -9.45 1.98
N GLY A 446 -36.58 -10.22 3.07
CA GLY A 446 -36.89 -11.65 3.09
C GLY A 446 -36.01 -12.49 2.14
N LEU A 447 -36.42 -13.74 1.90
CA LEU A 447 -35.69 -14.68 1.02
C LEU A 447 -35.83 -14.33 -0.47
N LEU A 448 -36.99 -13.82 -0.90
CA LEU A 448 -37.17 -13.40 -2.30
C LEU A 448 -36.29 -12.20 -2.63
N GLY A 449 -36.19 -11.22 -1.72
CA GLY A 449 -35.28 -10.10 -1.90
C GLY A 449 -33.80 -10.51 -1.90
N LEU A 450 -33.41 -11.57 -1.17
CA LEU A 450 -32.07 -12.15 -1.30
C LEU A 450 -31.82 -12.67 -2.73
N ILE A 451 -32.80 -13.34 -3.33
CA ILE A 451 -32.69 -13.81 -4.72
C ILE A 451 -32.53 -12.62 -5.67
N ASP A 452 -33.29 -11.54 -5.49
CA ASP A 452 -33.16 -10.31 -6.30
C ASP A 452 -31.76 -9.67 -6.17
N LEU A 453 -31.25 -9.58 -4.94
CA LEU A 453 -29.89 -9.09 -4.67
C LEU A 453 -28.83 -9.97 -5.36
N LEU A 454 -28.97 -11.30 -5.27
CA LEU A 454 -28.05 -12.28 -5.87
C LEU A 454 -28.12 -12.35 -7.40
N LEU A 455 -29.28 -12.09 -8.00
CA LEU A 455 -29.44 -11.96 -9.44
C LEU A 455 -28.97 -10.60 -9.98
N GLY A 456 -28.76 -9.61 -9.11
CA GLY A 456 -28.33 -8.28 -9.49
C GLY A 456 -29.48 -7.39 -9.98
N ASN A 457 -30.70 -7.65 -9.51
CA ASN A 457 -31.87 -6.82 -9.80
C ASN A 457 -31.96 -5.58 -8.88
N SER A 458 -31.32 -5.63 -7.72
CA SER A 458 -31.37 -4.59 -6.70
C SER A 458 -30.06 -4.51 -5.89
N GLY A 459 -29.92 -3.45 -5.09
CA GLY A 459 -28.78 -3.23 -4.21
C GLY A 459 -27.61 -2.50 -4.87
N PRO A 460 -26.53 -2.26 -4.11
CA PRO A 460 -25.42 -1.38 -4.51
C PRO A 460 -24.70 -1.86 -5.76
N PHE A 461 -24.56 -3.18 -5.91
CA PHE A 461 -23.89 -3.79 -7.05
C PHE A 461 -24.70 -3.70 -8.36
N ALA A 462 -26.03 -3.65 -8.26
CA ALA A 462 -26.91 -3.52 -9.42
C ALA A 462 -26.99 -2.06 -9.90
N SER A 463 -27.05 -1.11 -8.95
CA SER A 463 -27.08 0.31 -9.25
C SER A 463 -25.72 0.87 -9.68
N GLY A 464 -24.63 0.21 -9.28
CA GLY A 464 -23.26 0.69 -9.48
C GLY A 464 -22.85 1.75 -8.45
N ASP A 465 -23.63 1.95 -7.39
CA ASP A 465 -23.36 2.92 -6.32
C ASP A 465 -22.61 2.24 -5.17
N TRP A 466 -21.35 1.98 -5.44
CA TRP A 466 -20.38 1.45 -4.49
C TRP A 466 -18.98 1.86 -4.92
N ILE A 467 -17.99 1.64 -4.08
CA ILE A 467 -16.69 2.29 -4.23
C ILE A 467 -15.88 1.91 -5.48
N LEU A 468 -16.04 0.71 -6.05
CA LEU A 468 -15.15 0.26 -7.14
C LEU A 468 -15.39 0.91 -8.49
N PRO A 469 -16.64 1.10 -8.96
CA PRO A 469 -16.92 1.92 -10.13
C PRO A 469 -16.19 3.27 -10.11
N ASP A 470 -16.18 3.96 -8.96
CA ASP A 470 -15.49 5.25 -8.79
C ASP A 470 -13.95 5.15 -8.86
N LEU A 471 -13.40 3.96 -8.54
CA LEU A 471 -11.97 3.67 -8.56
C LEU A 471 -11.46 3.14 -9.90
N THR A 472 -12.34 2.94 -10.89
CA THR A 472 -11.91 2.70 -12.27
C THR A 472 -11.32 3.98 -12.88
N ILE A 473 -10.53 3.86 -13.95
CA ILE A 473 -9.99 5.04 -14.64
C ILE A 473 -11.14 5.91 -15.18
N GLN A 474 -12.18 5.27 -15.72
CA GLN A 474 -13.39 5.93 -16.23
C GLN A 474 -14.16 6.64 -15.11
N GLY A 475 -14.40 5.97 -13.99
CA GLY A 475 -15.10 6.55 -12.85
C GLY A 475 -14.37 7.75 -12.26
N ALA A 476 -13.06 7.62 -12.06
CA ALA A 476 -12.24 8.72 -11.58
C ALA A 476 -12.20 9.89 -12.56
N MET A 477 -12.20 9.64 -13.88
CA MET A 477 -12.30 10.68 -14.89
C MET A 477 -13.64 11.41 -14.84
N ILE A 478 -14.76 10.68 -14.75
CA ILE A 478 -16.10 11.27 -14.66
C ILE A 478 -16.18 12.15 -13.41
N SER A 479 -15.68 11.66 -12.28
CA SER A 479 -15.61 12.43 -11.04
C SER A 479 -14.73 13.66 -11.21
N ASN A 480 -13.49 13.51 -11.66
CA ASN A 480 -12.56 14.63 -11.82
C ASN A 480 -13.05 15.72 -12.79
N ALA A 481 -13.89 15.37 -13.77
CA ALA A 481 -14.46 16.35 -14.70
C ALA A 481 -15.32 17.42 -14.01
N SER A 482 -15.93 17.11 -12.86
CA SER A 482 -16.72 18.05 -12.06
C SER A 482 -15.99 18.62 -10.84
N LEU A 483 -14.82 18.08 -10.50
CA LEU A 483 -14.06 18.51 -9.32
C LEU A 483 -13.07 19.61 -9.67
N GLN A 484 -13.01 20.66 -8.85
CA GLN A 484 -12.04 21.73 -8.98
C GLN A 484 -10.91 21.60 -7.94
N THR A 485 -9.83 22.35 -8.17
CA THR A 485 -8.80 22.63 -7.16
C THR A 485 -9.00 24.06 -6.69
N PHE A 486 -9.13 24.26 -5.38
CA PHE A 486 -9.46 25.56 -4.82
C PHE A 486 -8.20 26.33 -4.39
N PRO A 487 -8.10 27.64 -4.70
CA PRO A 487 -6.87 28.41 -4.52
C PRO A 487 -6.47 28.62 -3.06
N ASN A 488 -7.42 28.55 -2.13
CA ASN A 488 -7.21 28.78 -0.70
C ASN A 488 -6.94 27.49 0.09
N THR A 489 -6.82 26.34 -0.59
CA THR A 489 -6.60 25.04 0.02
C THR A 489 -5.21 24.51 -0.32
N TYR A 490 -4.51 23.97 0.68
CA TYR A 490 -3.22 23.30 0.46
C TYR A 490 -3.43 21.84 0.06
N TYR A 491 -2.90 21.42 -1.09
CA TYR A 491 -2.95 20.03 -1.55
C TYR A 491 -1.56 19.39 -1.48
N PHE A 492 -1.47 18.22 -0.87
CA PHE A 492 -0.24 17.43 -0.82
C PHE A 492 -0.52 16.01 -1.27
N SER A 493 0.42 15.39 -1.96
CA SER A 493 0.32 13.96 -2.26
C SER A 493 1.61 13.19 -1.96
N TYR A 494 1.45 12.04 -1.31
CA TYR A 494 2.48 11.04 -1.10
C TYR A 494 2.12 9.83 -1.96
N ALA A 495 2.69 9.79 -3.16
CA ALA A 495 2.56 8.66 -4.07
C ALA A 495 3.48 7.52 -3.63
N THR A 496 2.99 6.29 -3.65
CA THR A 496 3.73 5.09 -3.26
C THR A 496 4.09 4.24 -4.47
N ARG A 497 5.20 3.51 -4.37
CA ARG A 497 5.70 2.62 -5.41
C ARG A 497 6.50 1.45 -4.84
N ARG A 498 6.28 0.23 -5.36
CA ARG A 498 7.10 -0.98 -5.11
C ARG A 498 7.54 -1.66 -6.40
N THR A 499 7.89 -0.85 -7.37
CA THR A 499 8.32 -1.27 -8.70
C THR A 499 9.61 -0.55 -9.09
N ARG A 500 10.39 -1.18 -9.96
CA ARG A 500 11.64 -0.65 -10.52
C ARG A 500 11.73 -1.04 -11.99
N LYS A 501 12.48 -0.27 -12.78
CA LYS A 501 12.72 -0.57 -14.19
C LYS A 501 14.06 -1.27 -14.38
N ILE A 502 14.05 -2.43 -15.04
CA ILE A 502 15.23 -3.18 -15.46
C ILE A 502 15.18 -3.32 -16.98
N MET A 503 16.17 -2.77 -17.69
CA MET A 503 16.23 -2.82 -19.16
C MET A 503 14.93 -2.35 -19.85
N GLY A 504 14.26 -1.35 -19.28
CA GLY A 504 12.99 -0.82 -19.79
C GLY A 504 11.73 -1.58 -19.38
N ILE A 505 11.87 -2.72 -18.68
CA ILE A 505 10.75 -3.51 -18.17
C ILE A 505 10.48 -3.15 -16.71
N THR A 506 9.24 -2.82 -16.38
CA THR A 506 8.80 -2.59 -15.01
C THR A 506 8.63 -3.92 -14.27
N VAL A 507 9.26 -4.06 -13.10
CA VAL A 507 9.21 -5.27 -12.26
C VAL A 507 9.05 -4.91 -10.78
N PRO A 508 8.56 -5.83 -9.93
CA PRO A 508 8.54 -5.62 -8.48
C PRO A 508 9.93 -5.23 -7.92
N SER A 509 9.99 -4.25 -7.02
CA SER A 509 11.27 -3.76 -6.48
C SER A 509 11.90 -4.70 -5.46
N SER A 510 11.08 -5.49 -4.75
CA SER A 510 11.51 -6.48 -3.77
C SER A 510 10.47 -7.59 -3.62
N LEU A 511 10.90 -8.85 -3.50
CA LEU A 511 10.02 -9.99 -3.23
C LEU A 511 9.50 -9.98 -1.78
N PHE A 512 10.35 -9.60 -0.82
CA PHE A 512 10.04 -9.62 0.62
C PHE A 512 9.56 -8.26 1.15
N GLY A 513 9.85 -7.18 0.43
CA GLY A 513 9.43 -5.83 0.82
C GLY A 513 7.96 -5.52 0.51
N ILE A 514 7.32 -6.32 -0.36
CA ILE A 514 5.91 -6.19 -0.73
C ILE A 514 5.07 -7.12 0.15
N HIS A 515 3.96 -6.61 0.66
CA HIS A 515 3.05 -7.41 1.46
C HIS A 515 2.50 -8.59 0.64
N PRO A 516 2.43 -9.83 1.18
CA PRO A 516 1.97 -11.00 0.42
C PRO A 516 0.60 -10.83 -0.26
N LEU A 517 -0.33 -10.11 0.38
CA LEU A 517 -1.63 -9.74 -0.19
C LEU A 517 -1.52 -8.98 -1.53
N LEU A 518 -0.49 -8.15 -1.68
CA LEU A 518 -0.33 -7.21 -2.78
C LEU A 518 0.64 -7.74 -3.85
N PHE A 519 1.47 -8.73 -3.53
CA PHE A 519 2.56 -9.17 -4.41
C PHE A 519 2.08 -9.60 -5.81
N VAL A 520 1.05 -10.45 -5.89
CA VAL A 520 0.48 -10.90 -7.17
C VAL A 520 -0.04 -9.71 -7.98
N ARG A 521 -0.70 -8.76 -7.32
CA ARG A 521 -1.25 -7.55 -7.97
C ARG A 521 -0.14 -6.60 -8.43
N VAL A 522 0.94 -6.45 -7.67
CA VAL A 522 2.11 -5.67 -8.13
C VAL A 522 2.64 -6.23 -9.44
N LEU A 523 2.85 -7.55 -9.50
CA LEU A 523 3.37 -8.22 -10.68
C LEU A 523 2.43 -8.05 -11.89
N GLN A 524 1.14 -8.27 -11.71
CA GLN A 524 0.15 -8.13 -12.79
C GLN A 524 0.05 -6.69 -13.30
N MET A 525 0.07 -5.70 -12.41
CA MET A 525 0.01 -4.28 -12.78
C MET A 525 1.28 -3.83 -13.52
N CYS A 526 2.46 -4.41 -13.22
CA CYS A 526 3.69 -4.15 -14.00
C CYS A 526 3.56 -4.55 -15.48
N GLN A 527 2.70 -5.54 -15.77
CA GLN A 527 2.47 -6.09 -17.10
C GLN A 527 1.07 -5.74 -17.63
N TRP A 528 0.47 -4.67 -17.08
CA TRP A 528 -0.86 -4.25 -17.49
C TRP A 528 -0.89 -3.97 -18.99
N ARG A 529 -1.91 -4.51 -19.66
CA ARG A 529 -2.24 -4.21 -21.05
C ARG A 529 -3.74 -4.01 -21.14
N HIS A 530 -4.14 -2.84 -21.61
CA HIS A 530 -5.55 -2.54 -21.81
C HIS A 530 -6.14 -3.49 -22.85
N PRO A 531 -7.32 -4.10 -22.61
CA PRO A 531 -7.90 -5.05 -23.54
C PRO A 531 -8.16 -4.44 -24.92
N LYS A 532 -7.72 -5.15 -25.96
CA LYS A 532 -7.77 -4.66 -27.36
C LYS A 532 -9.19 -4.48 -27.90
N ASP A 533 -10.12 -5.25 -27.37
CA ASP A 533 -11.54 -5.23 -27.78
C ASP A 533 -12.33 -4.12 -27.05
N ALA A 534 -11.72 -3.46 -26.06
CA ALA A 534 -12.30 -2.34 -25.35
C ALA A 534 -11.71 -1.01 -25.86
N PRO A 535 -12.51 0.07 -25.96
CA PRO A 535 -11.98 1.38 -26.29
C PRO A 535 -11.00 1.84 -25.19
N PRO A 536 -9.92 2.56 -25.56
CA PRO A 536 -9.02 3.13 -24.56
C PRO A 536 -9.78 4.12 -23.67
N PRO A 537 -9.46 4.22 -22.37
CA PRO A 537 -10.22 5.04 -21.43
C PRO A 537 -10.15 6.54 -21.75
N TYR A 538 -9.07 7.00 -22.40
CA TYR A 538 -8.91 8.38 -22.86
C TYR A 538 -8.01 8.47 -24.10
N LYS A 539 -8.06 9.61 -24.79
CA LYS A 539 -7.23 9.89 -25.96
C LYS A 539 -5.75 9.97 -25.55
N GLY A 540 -4.89 9.21 -26.23
CA GLY A 540 -3.46 9.18 -25.92
C GLY A 540 -3.09 8.26 -24.76
N TYR A 541 -4.01 7.38 -24.34
CA TYR A 541 -3.74 6.32 -23.38
C TYR A 541 -2.55 5.45 -23.80
N ARG A 542 -1.69 5.13 -22.84
CA ARG A 542 -0.55 4.22 -23.00
C ARG A 542 -0.48 3.29 -21.79
N ASP A 543 -0.26 2.01 -22.05
CA ASP A 543 -0.15 1.01 -20.99
C ASP A 543 1.04 1.30 -20.06
N GLU A 544 2.15 1.80 -20.63
CA GLU A 544 3.42 2.02 -19.94
C GLU A 544 3.32 3.08 -18.84
N ASP A 545 2.36 4.01 -18.95
CA ASP A 545 2.12 5.03 -17.92
C ASP A 545 1.52 4.44 -16.65
N TRP A 546 0.92 3.25 -16.74
CA TRP A 546 0.21 2.58 -15.67
C TRP A 546 0.97 1.37 -15.09
N GLU A 547 2.24 1.16 -15.46
CA GLU A 547 2.99 -0.01 -14.98
C GLU A 547 3.54 0.17 -13.55
N ASP A 548 4.08 1.34 -13.21
CA ASP A 548 4.59 1.65 -11.88
C ASP A 548 3.42 1.66 -10.88
N ASN A 549 3.52 0.89 -9.80
CA ASN A 549 2.44 0.71 -8.83
C ASN A 549 2.93 0.33 -7.42
N ASP A 550 2.00 0.34 -6.46
CA ASP A 550 2.19 -0.07 -5.06
C ASP A 550 1.40 -1.34 -4.67
N GLY A 551 0.82 -2.04 -5.66
CA GLY A 551 0.01 -3.24 -5.51
C GLY A 551 -1.48 -3.00 -5.34
N ALA A 552 -1.92 -1.76 -5.12
CA ALA A 552 -3.34 -1.41 -5.19
C ALA A 552 -3.64 -0.33 -6.23
N LEU A 553 -2.75 0.65 -6.36
CA LEU A 553 -2.90 1.76 -7.28
C LEU A 553 -1.63 1.96 -8.09
N ASN A 554 -1.81 2.46 -9.30
CA ASN A 554 -0.71 2.88 -10.17
C ASN A 554 -0.12 4.18 -9.64
N THR A 555 1.21 4.30 -9.57
CA THR A 555 1.90 5.46 -9.01
C THR A 555 1.53 6.75 -9.75
N VAL A 556 1.31 6.67 -11.06
CA VAL A 556 0.83 7.81 -11.87
C VAL A 556 -0.49 8.40 -11.34
N SER A 557 -1.37 7.52 -10.84
CA SER A 557 -2.69 7.90 -10.35
C SER A 557 -2.63 8.69 -9.05
N MET A 558 -1.57 8.51 -8.26
CA MET A 558 -1.47 9.10 -6.93
C MET A 558 -0.90 10.50 -6.91
N THR A 559 -0.15 10.89 -7.93
CA THR A 559 0.61 12.17 -7.93
C THR A 559 -0.29 13.39 -7.76
N HIS A 560 -1.27 13.56 -8.65
CA HIS A 560 -2.27 14.62 -8.66
C HIS A 560 -3.41 14.22 -9.60
N PRO A 561 -4.55 14.92 -9.61
CA PRO A 561 -5.60 14.68 -10.61
C PRO A 561 -5.09 15.07 -12.01
N ARG A 562 -4.94 14.10 -12.90
CA ARG A 562 -4.38 14.22 -14.26
C ARG A 562 -5.45 14.12 -15.34
N LEU A 563 -6.52 13.39 -15.05
CA LEU A 563 -7.57 13.05 -16.01
C LEU A 563 -8.91 13.61 -15.54
N PRO A 564 -9.79 14.07 -16.45
CA PRO A 564 -9.60 14.15 -17.90
C PRO A 564 -8.74 15.36 -18.33
N VAL A 565 -8.68 16.38 -17.46
CA VAL A 565 -7.82 17.56 -17.62
C VAL A 565 -6.85 17.57 -16.45
N GLU A 566 -5.58 17.84 -16.73
CA GLU A 566 -4.56 17.83 -15.70
C GLU A 566 -4.69 19.06 -14.80
N HIS A 567 -4.90 18.83 -13.51
CA HIS A 567 -4.88 19.89 -12.50
C HIS A 567 -3.44 20.34 -12.30
N LEU A 568 -3.26 21.64 -12.01
CA LEU A 568 -1.94 22.22 -11.77
C LEU A 568 -1.21 21.45 -10.65
N SER A 569 0.01 21.00 -10.94
CA SER A 569 0.85 20.27 -9.99
C SER A 569 2.33 20.59 -10.17
N GLN A 570 3.12 20.36 -9.12
CA GLN A 570 4.57 20.57 -9.14
C GLN A 570 5.29 19.47 -8.36
N PHE A 571 6.24 18.79 -9.01
CA PHE A 571 7.08 17.75 -8.41
C PHE A 571 8.05 18.31 -7.35
N VAL A 572 8.31 17.52 -6.31
CA VAL A 572 9.06 17.94 -5.12
C VAL A 572 10.45 17.33 -5.06
N ILE A 573 11.47 18.19 -4.96
CA ILE A 573 12.85 17.81 -4.64
C ILE A 573 13.21 18.21 -3.19
N ASP A 574 12.49 19.18 -2.59
CA ASP A 574 12.72 19.72 -1.23
C ASP A 574 11.41 20.28 -0.60
N ASP A 575 11.33 20.44 0.73
CA ASP A 575 10.13 20.54 1.63
C ASP A 575 9.09 21.67 1.38
N SER A 576 9.04 22.27 0.19
CA SER A 576 8.20 23.44 -0.14
C SER A 576 7.11 23.23 -1.21
N LYS A 577 6.88 22.01 -1.75
CA LYS A 577 6.00 21.78 -2.94
C LYS A 577 5.12 20.50 -2.87
N TYR A 578 4.27 20.25 -3.88
CA TYR A 578 2.94 19.59 -3.77
C TYR A 578 2.84 18.03 -3.87
N TYR A 579 3.78 17.26 -4.44
CA TYR A 579 3.76 15.78 -4.32
C TYR A 579 5.13 15.07 -4.28
N LYS A 580 5.23 13.96 -3.52
CA LYS A 580 6.45 13.15 -3.29
C LYS A 580 6.19 11.66 -3.58
N VAL A 581 7.14 10.98 -4.22
CA VAL A 581 7.09 9.52 -4.42
C VAL A 581 7.92 8.81 -3.35
N ILE A 582 7.34 7.81 -2.68
CA ILE A 582 7.95 7.04 -1.59
C ILE A 582 7.98 5.56 -1.97
N GLU A 583 9.08 4.87 -1.65
CA GLU A 583 9.15 3.41 -1.84
C GLU A 583 8.40 2.67 -0.72
N ALA A 584 7.16 2.29 -1.00
CA ALA A 584 6.25 1.65 -0.07
C ALA A 584 5.12 0.96 -0.85
N ASP A 585 4.57 -0.15 -0.34
CA ASP A 585 3.32 -0.68 -0.90
C ASP A 585 2.11 0.03 -0.28
N HIS A 586 0.93 -0.27 -0.82
CA HIS A 586 -0.29 0.45 -0.49
C HIS A 586 -0.67 0.45 0.99
N ILE A 587 -0.28 -0.59 1.73
CA ILE A 587 -0.64 -0.75 3.15
C ILE A 587 0.55 -0.55 4.08
N PHE A 588 1.69 -0.06 3.58
CA PHE A 588 2.92 0.04 4.36
C PHE A 588 2.78 0.98 5.56
N PHE A 589 2.05 2.09 5.39
CA PHE A 589 1.86 3.13 6.41
C PHE A 589 0.51 3.05 7.14
N ILE A 590 -0.20 1.92 7.03
CA ILE A 590 -1.48 1.66 7.68
C ILE A 590 -1.52 0.25 8.25
N ILE A 591 -2.46 -0.04 9.15
CA ILE A 591 -2.71 -1.33 9.82
C ILE A 591 -1.57 -1.84 10.71
N ASN A 592 -0.34 -1.92 10.21
CA ASN A 592 0.82 -2.46 10.92
C ASN A 592 1.96 -1.43 10.98
N ARG A 593 2.05 -0.72 12.11
CA ARG A 593 3.11 0.26 12.38
C ARG A 593 4.50 -0.38 12.45
N GLU A 594 4.62 -1.59 13.01
CA GLU A 594 5.91 -2.27 13.20
C GLU A 594 6.60 -2.56 11.87
N ARG A 595 5.82 -2.85 10.82
CA ARG A 595 6.33 -3.11 9.48
C ARG A 595 7.06 -1.90 8.87
N ALA A 596 6.55 -0.69 9.09
CA ALA A 596 7.17 0.53 8.60
C ALA A 596 8.16 1.14 9.60
N GLY A 597 8.06 0.79 10.89
CA GLY A 597 8.97 1.22 11.94
C GLY A 597 9.16 2.74 11.96
N VAL A 598 10.41 3.18 11.92
CA VAL A 598 10.77 4.61 11.95
C VAL A 598 10.20 5.38 10.75
N GLN A 599 10.04 4.75 9.58
CA GLN A 599 9.50 5.43 8.40
C GLN A 599 8.04 5.85 8.59
N PHE A 600 7.26 5.08 9.35
CA PHE A 600 5.90 5.45 9.72
C PHE A 600 5.90 6.74 10.54
N ASP A 601 6.75 6.79 11.56
CA ASP A 601 6.82 7.94 12.46
C ASP A 601 7.24 9.19 11.69
N LEU A 602 8.32 9.12 10.90
CA LEU A 602 8.78 10.22 10.06
C LEU A 602 7.70 10.73 9.09
N LEU A 603 6.93 9.83 8.48
CA LEU A 603 5.89 10.22 7.54
C LEU A 603 4.75 10.98 8.24
N TYR A 604 4.15 10.39 9.28
CA TYR A 604 3.00 11.02 9.93
C TYR A 604 3.38 12.25 10.74
N ASP A 605 4.57 12.26 11.37
CA ASP A 605 5.07 13.44 12.07
C ASP A 605 5.25 14.59 11.07
N SER A 606 5.86 14.33 9.90
CA SER A 606 5.98 15.33 8.83
C SER A 606 4.62 15.84 8.31
N ILE A 607 3.63 14.95 8.13
CA ILE A 607 2.28 15.34 7.70
C ILE A 607 1.62 16.23 8.77
N PHE A 608 1.70 15.83 10.04
CA PHE A 608 1.01 16.52 11.13
C PHE A 608 1.69 17.85 11.44
N GLU A 609 3.02 17.91 11.48
CA GLU A 609 3.78 19.15 11.57
C GLU A 609 3.42 20.13 10.44
N ARG A 610 3.23 19.63 9.21
CA ARG A 610 2.79 20.47 8.10
C ARG A 610 1.37 21.01 8.31
N CYS A 611 0.43 20.17 8.77
CA CYS A 611 -0.90 20.63 9.14
C CYS A 611 -0.81 21.74 10.21
N ARG A 612 0.02 21.53 11.24
CA ARG A 612 0.24 22.48 12.33
C ARG A 612 1.00 23.74 11.91
N LYS A 613 1.79 23.69 10.84
CA LYS A 613 2.43 24.88 10.24
C LYS A 613 1.41 25.76 9.52
N HIS A 614 0.34 25.18 8.98
CA HIS A 614 -0.68 25.89 8.21
C HIS A 614 -1.94 26.25 9.03
N VAL A 615 -1.82 26.41 10.35
CA VAL A 615 -2.93 26.66 11.30
C VAL A 615 -3.78 27.89 10.96
N PHE A 616 -3.20 28.90 10.30
CA PHE A 616 -3.91 30.10 9.88
C PHE A 616 -3.67 30.36 8.39
N ARG A 617 -4.68 30.93 7.72
CA ARG A 617 -4.59 31.50 6.36
C ARG A 617 -3.68 32.77 6.33
N MET A 618 -2.50 32.72 6.94
CA MET A 618 -1.59 33.87 7.06
C MET A 618 -0.91 34.22 5.72
N THR A 619 -0.92 33.28 4.78
CA THR A 619 -0.42 33.45 3.41
C THR A 619 -1.31 32.64 2.48
N PRO A 620 -1.72 33.17 1.31
CA PRO A 620 -2.31 32.35 0.26
C PRO A 620 -1.34 31.21 -0.08
N PRO A 621 -1.82 30.00 -0.41
CA PRO A 621 -0.97 29.01 -1.07
C PRO A 621 -0.28 29.66 -2.27
N PRO A 622 0.98 29.31 -2.60
CA PRO A 622 1.67 29.91 -3.73
C PRO A 622 0.79 29.84 -4.98
N ILE A 623 0.34 31.01 -5.45
CA ILE A 623 -0.47 31.14 -6.66
C ILE A 623 0.42 30.73 -7.82
N VAL A 624 0.13 29.58 -8.44
CA VAL A 624 0.69 29.27 -9.75
C VAL A 624 -0.05 30.20 -10.73
N PRO A 625 0.65 31.08 -11.47
CA PRO A 625 -0.01 32.02 -12.36
C PRO A 625 -0.88 31.25 -13.36
N ASN A 626 -2.17 31.58 -13.39
CA ASN A 626 -3.08 31.17 -14.45
C ASN A 626 -2.50 31.65 -15.79
N HIS A 627 -1.82 30.78 -16.53
CA HIS A 627 -1.64 30.97 -17.96
C HIS A 627 -2.89 30.46 -18.68
N SER A 628 -4.03 31.07 -18.37
CA SER A 628 -5.17 31.13 -19.28
C SER A 628 -4.94 32.31 -20.23
N ASN A 629 -4.28 32.05 -21.36
CA ASN A 629 -4.34 32.83 -22.59
C ASN A 629 -3.73 32.02 -23.74
N HIS A 630 -4.57 31.17 -24.37
CA HIS A 630 -4.86 31.11 -25.81
C HIS A 630 -5.48 29.78 -26.22
#